data_AF-X1VE25-F1
#
_entry.id   AF-X1VE25-F1
#
_cell.length_a   1.000
_cell.length_b   1.000
_cell.length_c   1.000
_cell.angle_alpha   90.00
_cell.angle_beta   90.00
_cell.angle_gamma   90.00
#
_symmetry.space_group_name_H-M   'P 1'
#
loop_
_entity.id
_entity.type
_entity.pdbx_description
1 polymer ?
#
loop_
_entity_poly.entity_id
_entity_poly.type
_entity_poly.pdbx_seq_one_letter_code
_entity_poly.pdbx_strand_id
1 'polypeptide(L)'
;KDGLILHTSITIGYDEPWRLVQKLLINAAHGTTDILQVPEPFVLKTSLDNHYVSYELNAFTDNPDRMVDTYSELHQNILDNFNQASVEIMSPTYFAFRDGHESTIPKIEIPENGNGNGSGKTKPRKSFNPYREKTQPLGSRS
;
A
#
# COMPACT_ATOMS: atom_id res chain seq x y z
N LYS A 1 -8.55 32.45 -4.82
CA LYS A 1 -8.43 31.48 -3.71
C LYS A 1 -7.35 30.53 -4.12
N ASP A 2 -6.29 30.42 -3.33
CA ASP A 2 -5.19 29.52 -3.62
C ASP A 2 -5.64 28.11 -3.22
N GLY A 3 -5.69 27.18 -4.18
CA GLY A 3 -6.13 25.81 -3.92
C GLY A 3 -5.16 25.07 -2.98
N LEU A 4 -5.69 24.09 -2.25
CA LEU A 4 -4.89 23.14 -1.47
C LEU A 4 -4.21 22.15 -2.42
N ILE A 5 -2.92 21.89 -2.20
CA ILE A 5 -2.20 20.84 -2.92
C ILE A 5 -2.44 19.48 -2.26
N LEU A 6 -2.86 18.51 -3.06
CA LEU A 6 -2.96 17.09 -2.72
C LEU A 6 -1.81 16.37 -3.40
N HIS A 7 -1.25 15.36 -2.73
CA HIS A 7 -0.18 14.57 -3.30
C HIS A 7 -0.32 13.09 -2.97
N THR A 8 0.08 12.23 -3.91
CA THR A 8 0.12 10.79 -3.70
C THR A 8 1.25 10.16 -4.48
N SER A 9 1.80 9.06 -3.95
CA SER A 9 3.01 8.44 -4.50
C SER A 9 2.76 7.00 -4.90
N ILE A 10 3.38 6.60 -6.01
CA ILE A 10 3.42 5.22 -6.50
C ILE A 10 4.85 4.85 -6.91
N THR A 11 5.13 3.55 -6.96
CA THR A 11 6.39 3.03 -7.50
C THR A 11 6.13 2.20 -8.74
N ILE A 12 6.96 2.35 -9.77
CA ILE A 12 6.86 1.63 -11.04
C ILE A 12 8.22 1.09 -11.46
N GLY A 13 8.24 -0.13 -12.01
CA GLY A 13 9.44 -0.77 -12.54
C GLY A 13 10.05 -0.01 -13.73
N TYR A 14 11.30 -0.33 -14.05
CA TYR A 14 12.04 0.30 -15.16
C TYR A 14 11.65 -0.22 -16.56
N ASP A 15 10.87 -1.29 -16.60
CA ASP A 15 10.31 -1.89 -17.80
C ASP A 15 9.27 -0.99 -18.48
N GLU A 16 8.69 -0.06 -17.73
CA GLU A 16 7.64 0.83 -18.23
C GLU A 16 8.18 2.20 -18.66
N PRO A 17 7.79 2.72 -19.85
CA PRO A 17 8.23 4.04 -20.28
C PRO A 17 7.74 5.14 -19.33
N TRP A 18 8.65 5.91 -18.72
CA TRP A 18 8.28 6.95 -17.75
C TRP A 18 7.28 8.00 -18.26
N ARG A 19 7.27 8.26 -19.58
CA ARG A 19 6.30 9.16 -20.22
C ARG A 19 4.88 8.60 -20.18
N LEU A 20 4.73 7.28 -20.30
CA LEU A 20 3.46 6.59 -20.16
C LEU A 20 2.98 6.72 -18.71
N VAL A 21 3.82 6.39 -17.74
CA VAL A 21 3.52 6.52 -16.31
C VAL A 21 3.05 7.94 -15.96
N GLN A 22 3.79 8.96 -16.39
CA GLN A 22 3.39 10.35 -16.18
C GLN A 22 2.04 10.68 -16.81
N LYS A 23 1.79 10.23 -18.05
CA LYS A 23 0.50 10.45 -18.71
C LYS A 23 -0.65 9.80 -17.95
N LEU A 24 -0.47 8.57 -17.47
CA LEU A 24 -1.51 7.84 -16.73
C LEU A 24 -1.85 8.51 -15.40
N LEU A 25 -0.84 8.98 -14.66
CA LEU A 25 -1.05 9.73 -13.42
C LEU A 25 -1.79 11.06 -13.65
N ILE A 26 -1.44 11.81 -14.69
CA ILE A 26 -2.12 13.05 -15.04
C ILE A 26 -3.57 12.78 -15.48
N ASN A 27 -3.79 11.75 -16.31
CA ASN A 27 -5.13 11.33 -16.70
C ASN A 27 -5.99 10.94 -15.49
N ALA A 28 -5.40 10.24 -14.51
CA ALA A 28 -6.10 9.88 -13.28
C ALA A 28 -6.53 11.13 -12.50
N ALA A 29 -5.65 12.14 -12.37
CA ALA A 29 -5.98 13.42 -11.73
C ALA A 29 -7.12 14.15 -12.44
N HIS A 30 -7.08 14.23 -13.78
CA HIS A 30 -8.12 14.88 -14.56
C HIS A 30 -9.48 14.16 -14.47
N GLY A 31 -9.47 12.86 -14.21
CA GLY A 31 -10.68 12.05 -14.02
C GLY A 31 -11.28 12.15 -12.63
N THR A 32 -10.61 12.80 -11.67
CA THR A 32 -11.05 12.87 -10.27
C THR A 32 -11.87 14.13 -9.99
N THR A 33 -13.01 13.96 -9.34
CA THR A 33 -13.87 15.04 -8.87
C THR A 33 -13.12 15.95 -7.88
N ASP A 34 -13.43 17.26 -7.91
CA ASP A 34 -12.83 18.29 -7.06
C ASP A 34 -11.32 18.53 -7.27
N ILE A 35 -10.70 17.92 -8.29
CA ILE A 35 -9.37 18.33 -8.78
C ILE A 35 -9.51 19.46 -9.80
N LEU A 36 -8.76 20.53 -9.58
CA LEU A 36 -8.69 21.68 -10.45
C LEU A 36 -7.90 21.35 -11.72
N GLN A 37 -8.42 21.85 -12.84
CA GLN A 37 -7.71 21.83 -14.13
C GLN A 37 -6.64 22.93 -14.20
N VAL A 38 -6.84 24.02 -13.46
CA VAL A 38 -5.91 25.15 -13.35
C VAL A 38 -5.78 25.52 -11.86
N PRO A 39 -4.57 25.43 -11.26
CA PRO A 39 -3.32 24.98 -11.87
C PRO A 39 -3.36 23.50 -12.29
N GLU A 40 -2.63 23.19 -13.37
CA GLU A 40 -2.53 21.83 -13.91
C GLU A 40 -1.85 20.87 -12.92
N PRO A 41 -2.36 19.63 -12.77
CA PRO A 41 -1.64 18.58 -12.06
C PRO A 41 -0.25 18.33 -12.66
N PHE A 42 0.71 17.90 -11.84
CA PHE A 42 2.05 17.58 -12.30
C PHE A 42 2.62 16.37 -11.55
N VAL A 43 3.63 15.73 -12.17
CA VAL A 43 4.25 14.52 -11.62
C VAL A 43 5.75 14.75 -11.39
N LEU A 44 6.19 14.52 -10.16
CA LEU A 44 7.60 14.49 -9.78
C LEU A 44 8.12 13.05 -9.81
N LYS A 45 9.42 12.89 -10.10
CA LYS A 45 10.14 11.63 -9.87
C LYS A 45 10.98 11.84 -8.63
N THR A 46 10.54 11.28 -7.50
CA THR A 46 11.07 11.61 -6.18
C THR A 46 12.26 10.75 -5.78
N SER A 47 12.38 9.53 -6.33
CA SER A 47 13.56 8.67 -6.20
C SER A 47 13.78 7.79 -7.43
N LEU A 48 15.04 7.40 -7.64
CA LEU A 48 15.47 6.40 -8.61
C LEU A 48 16.18 5.30 -7.84
N ASP A 49 15.45 4.22 -7.53
CA ASP A 49 15.95 3.12 -6.72
C ASP A 49 16.43 1.96 -7.61
N ASN A 50 16.96 0.89 -7.01
CA ASN A 50 17.57 -0.21 -7.78
C ASN A 50 16.58 -0.95 -8.71
N HIS A 51 15.30 -0.99 -8.37
CA HIS A 51 14.30 -1.80 -9.07
C HIS A 51 13.08 -1.01 -9.57
N TYR A 52 12.92 0.24 -9.13
CA TYR A 52 11.77 1.06 -9.47
C TYR A 52 12.11 2.55 -9.42
N VAL A 53 11.23 3.35 -10.00
CA VAL A 53 11.17 4.80 -9.87
C VAL A 53 9.98 5.16 -8.99
N SER A 54 10.19 6.06 -8.03
CA SER A 54 9.08 6.65 -7.26
C SER A 54 8.55 7.89 -7.97
N TYR A 55 7.25 7.92 -8.19
CA TYR A 55 6.54 9.04 -8.77
C TYR A 55 5.62 9.65 -7.72
N GLU A 56 5.55 10.98 -7.65
CA GLU A 56 4.58 11.71 -6.84
C GLU A 56 3.69 12.56 -7.76
N LEU A 57 2.40 12.23 -7.78
CA LEU A 57 1.39 13.04 -8.42
C LEU A 57 0.96 14.15 -7.47
N ASN A 58 1.02 15.39 -7.96
CA ASN A 58 0.61 16.60 -7.27
C ASN A 58 -0.58 17.23 -8.01
N ALA A 59 -1.66 17.50 -7.31
CA ALA A 59 -2.88 18.07 -7.85
C ALA A 59 -3.47 19.11 -6.90
N PHE A 60 -4.37 19.96 -7.40
CA PHE A 60 -4.93 21.07 -6.61
C PHE A 60 -6.43 20.87 -6.41
N THR A 61 -6.95 21.24 -5.24
CA THR A 61 -8.39 21.27 -4.95
C THR A 61 -8.77 22.59 -4.28
N ASP A 62 -9.96 23.11 -4.56
CA ASP A 62 -10.56 24.23 -3.83
C ASP A 62 -11.64 23.79 -2.82
N ASN A 63 -11.82 22.47 -2.65
CA ASN A 63 -12.85 21.86 -1.82
C ASN A 63 -12.25 20.96 -0.71
N PRO A 64 -11.59 21.56 0.30
CA PRO A 64 -10.88 20.80 1.34
C PRO A 64 -11.81 19.92 2.19
N ASP A 65 -13.09 20.26 2.30
CA ASP A 65 -14.07 19.50 3.09
C ASP A 65 -14.34 18.11 2.50
N ARG A 66 -14.05 17.90 1.20
CA ARG A 66 -14.22 16.63 0.48
C ARG A 66 -12.93 15.85 0.27
N MET A 67 -11.82 16.30 0.87
CA MET A 67 -10.49 15.76 0.60
C MET A 67 -10.38 14.23 0.75
N VAL A 68 -11.07 13.63 1.72
CA VAL A 68 -11.06 12.16 1.93
C VAL A 68 -11.69 11.42 0.74
N ASP A 69 -12.82 11.92 0.24
CA ASP A 69 -13.50 11.36 -0.93
C ASP A 69 -12.65 11.57 -2.19
N THR A 70 -12.08 12.78 -2.36
CA THR A 70 -11.18 13.11 -3.46
C THR A 70 -9.96 12.18 -3.51
N TYR A 71 -9.33 11.89 -2.36
CA TYR A 71 -8.22 10.93 -2.31
C TYR A 71 -8.65 9.51 -2.70
N SER A 72 -9.80 9.06 -2.19
CA SER A 72 -10.33 7.73 -2.50
C SER A 72 -10.59 7.57 -3.99
N GLU A 73 -11.23 8.57 -4.62
CA GLU A 73 -11.50 8.60 -6.05
C GLU A 73 -10.21 8.74 -6.87
N LEU A 74 -9.25 9.55 -6.42
CA LEU A 74 -7.93 9.66 -7.06
C LEU A 74 -7.20 8.32 -7.10
N HIS A 75 -7.19 7.58 -5.99
CA HIS A 75 -6.56 6.25 -5.94
C HIS A 75 -7.27 5.25 -6.84
N GLN A 76 -8.62 5.28 -6.92
CA GLN A 76 -9.38 4.46 -7.86
C GLN A 76 -9.00 4.77 -9.30
N ASN A 77 -8.97 6.06 -9.68
CA ASN A 77 -8.62 6.48 -11.03
C ASN A 77 -7.18 6.11 -11.40
N ILE A 78 -6.23 6.18 -10.45
CA ILE A 78 -4.85 5.72 -10.67
C ILE A 78 -4.86 4.21 -10.97
N LEU A 79 -5.52 3.41 -10.15
CA LEU A 79 -5.61 1.96 -10.35
C LEU A 79 -6.23 1.63 -11.71
N ASP A 80 -7.35 2.26 -12.06
CA ASP A 80 -8.06 1.99 -13.31
C ASP A 80 -7.25 2.38 -14.55
N ASN A 81 -6.60 3.56 -14.54
CA ASN A 81 -5.77 4.01 -15.68
C ASN A 81 -4.58 3.07 -15.91
N PHE A 82 -3.92 2.63 -14.83
CA PHE A 82 -2.79 1.72 -14.92
C PHE A 82 -3.22 0.32 -15.36
N ASN A 83 -4.31 -0.20 -14.78
CA ASN A 83 -4.89 -1.48 -15.20
C ASN A 83 -5.30 -1.47 -16.68
N GLN A 84 -5.96 -0.41 -17.15
CA GLN A 84 -6.36 -0.27 -18.55
C GLN A 84 -5.16 -0.23 -19.50
N ALA A 85 -4.05 0.37 -19.06
CA ALA A 85 -2.80 0.43 -19.80
C ALA A 85 -1.93 -0.83 -19.67
N SER A 86 -2.37 -1.84 -18.88
CA SER A 86 -1.59 -3.03 -18.53
C SER A 86 -0.25 -2.73 -17.88
N VAL A 87 -0.17 -1.63 -17.11
CA VAL A 87 1.01 -1.19 -16.37
C VAL A 87 0.87 -1.60 -14.91
N GLU A 88 1.81 -2.38 -14.39
CA GLU A 88 1.78 -2.84 -13.00
C GLU A 88 2.26 -1.75 -12.03
N ILE A 89 1.45 -1.45 -11.01
CA ILE A 89 1.88 -0.61 -9.88
C ILE A 89 2.61 -1.48 -8.88
N MET A 90 3.87 -1.16 -8.62
CA MET A 90 4.62 -1.83 -7.56
C MET A 90 4.20 -1.26 -6.20
N SER A 91 3.95 -2.16 -5.24
CA SER A 91 3.85 -1.77 -3.85
C SER A 91 5.25 -1.52 -3.30
N PRO A 92 5.49 -0.45 -2.51
CA PRO A 92 6.72 -0.30 -1.77
C PRO A 92 6.94 -1.56 -0.94
N THR A 93 7.92 -2.37 -1.33
CA THR A 93 8.25 -3.56 -0.55
C THR A 93 8.88 -3.04 0.74
N TYR A 94 8.11 -3.02 1.82
CA TYR A 94 8.61 -2.71 3.15
C TYR A 94 9.56 -3.86 3.58
N PHE A 95 10.80 -3.77 3.14
CA PHE A 95 11.89 -4.58 3.68
C PHE A 95 12.22 -3.99 5.05
N ALA A 96 11.47 -4.39 6.09
CA ALA A 96 11.99 -4.29 7.44
C ALA A 96 13.20 -5.21 7.55
N PHE A 97 14.39 -4.65 7.32
CA PHE A 97 15.63 -5.22 7.84
C PHE A 97 15.47 -5.30 9.36
N ARG A 98 15.15 -6.50 9.85
CA ARG A 98 15.28 -6.84 11.27
C ARG A 98 16.72 -7.25 11.47
N ASP A 99 17.55 -6.35 11.97
CA ASP A 99 18.74 -6.80 12.68
C ASP A 99 18.27 -7.49 13.96
N GLY A 100 18.78 -8.69 14.21
CA GLY A 100 18.20 -9.68 15.13
C GLY A 100 18.32 -9.35 16.61
N HIS A 101 18.01 -8.13 17.05
CA HIS A 101 18.08 -7.74 18.46
C HIS A 101 16.75 -7.20 18.99
N GLU A 102 16.12 -8.04 19.82
CA GLU A 102 14.98 -7.82 20.72
C GLU A 102 13.61 -7.41 20.14
N SER A 103 12.61 -8.21 20.50
CA SER A 103 11.19 -8.01 20.16
C SER A 103 10.64 -6.72 20.78
N THR A 104 9.99 -5.87 19.96
CA THR A 104 9.24 -4.67 20.40
C THR A 104 7.93 -5.01 21.13
N ILE A 105 7.57 -6.29 21.25
CA ILE A 105 6.44 -6.70 22.09
C ILE A 105 6.85 -6.45 23.54
N PRO A 106 6.19 -5.51 24.26
CA PRO A 106 6.48 -5.29 25.67
C PRO A 106 6.27 -6.62 26.40
N LYS A 107 7.26 -7.07 27.18
CA LYS A 107 7.04 -8.15 28.13
C LYS A 107 6.00 -7.63 29.13
N ILE A 108 4.78 -8.15 29.06
CA ILE A 108 3.77 -7.92 30.07
C ILE A 108 4.25 -8.69 31.31
N GLU A 109 4.91 -7.98 32.23
CA GLU A 109 5.17 -8.51 33.57
C GLU A 109 3.85 -8.47 34.34
N ILE A 110 3.19 -9.63 34.44
CA ILE A 110 2.03 -9.79 35.31
C ILE A 110 2.57 -9.80 36.75
N PRO A 111 2.13 -8.90 37.65
CA PRO A 111 2.53 -8.98 39.05
C PRO A 111 1.93 -10.24 39.66
N GLU A 112 2.78 -11.18 40.08
CA GLU A 112 2.37 -12.39 40.76
C GLU A 112 1.92 -12.01 42.18
N ASN A 113 0.63 -12.16 42.46
CA ASN A 113 0.13 -12.03 43.83
C ASN A 113 -0.90 -13.14 44.13
N GLY A 114 -0.53 -14.03 45.05
CA GLY A 114 -1.47 -14.74 45.93
C GLY A 114 -1.76 -16.21 45.65
N ASN A 115 -1.11 -17.07 46.44
CA ASN A 115 -1.60 -18.33 47.04
C ASN A 115 -2.32 -19.41 46.20
N GLY A 116 -1.79 -20.64 46.26
CA GLY A 116 -2.63 -21.86 46.26
C GLY A 116 -2.02 -23.09 45.60
N ASN A 117 -1.79 -24.14 46.39
CA ASN A 117 -1.40 -25.49 45.97
C ASN A 117 -2.24 -26.06 44.81
N GLY A 118 -1.61 -26.74 43.85
CA GLY A 118 -2.34 -27.58 42.88
C GLY A 118 -1.48 -28.12 41.74
N SER A 119 -0.98 -29.34 41.90
CA SER A 119 -0.35 -30.16 40.87
C SER A 119 -1.24 -30.35 39.62
N GLY A 120 -0.72 -30.04 38.43
CA GLY A 120 -1.40 -30.35 37.17
C GLY A 120 -0.55 -30.07 35.93
N LYS A 121 0.15 -31.10 35.42
CA LYS A 121 0.83 -31.05 34.12
C LYS A 121 -0.21 -30.78 33.02
N THR A 122 -0.11 -29.66 32.30
CA THR A 122 -0.89 -29.43 31.07
C THR A 122 0.03 -29.12 29.88
N LYS A 123 -0.16 -29.90 28.81
CA LYS A 123 0.61 -29.86 27.56
C LYS A 123 0.34 -28.57 26.78
N PRO A 124 1.29 -28.05 26.00
CA PRO A 124 1.06 -26.85 25.19
C PRO A 124 -0.03 -27.11 24.14
N ARG A 125 -1.00 -26.20 24.06
CA ARG A 125 -2.07 -26.21 23.05
C ARG A 125 -1.47 -25.99 21.67
N LYS A 126 -1.79 -26.88 20.72
CA LYS A 126 -1.41 -26.72 19.30
C LYS A 126 -2.02 -25.42 18.76
N SER A 127 -1.20 -24.57 18.15
CA SER A 127 -1.66 -23.39 17.41
C SER A 127 -2.54 -23.84 16.24
N PHE A 128 -3.74 -23.26 16.18
CA PHE A 128 -4.68 -23.46 15.08
C PHE A 128 -4.34 -22.47 13.97
N ASN A 129 -3.96 -22.96 12.79
CA ASN A 129 -3.72 -22.14 11.60
C ASN A 129 -4.92 -22.29 10.64
N PRO A 130 -5.72 -21.23 10.40
CA PRO A 130 -6.93 -21.33 9.58
C PRO A 130 -6.67 -21.29 8.06
N TYR A 131 -5.41 -21.19 7.60
CA TYR A 131 -5.07 -21.05 6.17
C TYR A 131 -4.28 -22.25 5.59
N ARG A 132 -4.69 -23.47 5.91
CA ARG A 132 -4.21 -24.73 5.28
C ARG A 132 -5.49 -25.50 4.90
N GLU A 133 -5.88 -25.78 3.66
CA GLU A 133 -5.18 -26.13 2.42
C GLU A 133 -6.22 -26.09 1.28
N LYS A 134 -5.81 -25.97 0.01
CA LYS A 134 -6.22 -26.89 -1.09
C LYS A 134 -5.51 -26.52 -2.40
N THR A 135 -4.26 -26.94 -2.51
CA THR A 135 -3.69 -27.33 -3.82
C THR A 135 -4.30 -28.68 -4.20
N GLN A 136 -5.08 -28.74 -5.28
CA GLN A 136 -5.42 -30.01 -5.94
C GLN A 136 -4.36 -30.35 -7.00
N PRO A 137 -3.89 -31.61 -7.10
CA PRO A 137 -2.95 -32.01 -8.14
C PRO A 137 -3.66 -32.35 -9.46
N LEU A 138 -2.96 -32.12 -10.56
CA LEU A 138 -3.27 -32.61 -11.91
C LEU A 138 -3.44 -34.13 -11.89
N GLY A 139 -4.62 -34.60 -12.32
CA GLY A 139 -4.93 -36.01 -12.50
C GLY A 139 -5.36 -36.28 -13.94
N SER A 140 -4.46 -36.87 -14.70
CA SER A 140 -4.66 -37.53 -15.99
C SER A 140 -5.81 -38.55 -15.97
N ARG A 141 -6.59 -38.62 -17.06
CA ARG A 141 -7.01 -39.91 -17.62
C ARG A 141 -7.42 -39.80 -19.09
N SER A 142 -6.98 -40.83 -19.80
CA SER A 142 -7.36 -41.34 -21.11
C SER A 142 -8.85 -41.35 -21.39
#